data_AF-A0A8X6PSN4-F1
#
_entry.id   AF-A0A8X6PSN4-F1
#
_cell.length_a   1.000
_cell.length_b   1.000
_cell.length_c   1.000
_cell.angle_alpha   90.00
_cell.angle_beta   90.00
_cell.angle_gamma   90.00
#
_symmetry.space_group_name_H-M   'P 1'
#
loop_
_entity.id
_entity.type
_entity.pdbx_description
1 polymer ?
#
loop_
_entity_poly.entity_id
_entity_poly.type
_entity_poly.pdbx_seq_one_letter_code
_entity_poly.pdbx_strand_id
1 'polypeptide(L)'
;MPRKCFICNSAKHLGYNCPEVKKESEHEKPSDFEVQTYFAVPQKGLPLKDITLGDKTISALIDTGSSVNLIHEDVNIKIVDQQMFFKKCNILSGIGKSHSGDER
;
A
#
# COMPACT_ATOMS: atom_id res chain seq x y z
N MET A 1 18.31 -21.14 -4.39
CA MET A 1 17.36 -22.24 -4.72
C MET A 1 17.17 -22.28 -6.23
N PRO A 2 17.40 -23.41 -6.91
CA PRO A 2 17.26 -23.45 -8.36
C PRO A 2 15.78 -23.42 -8.74
N ARG A 3 15.37 -22.38 -9.47
CA ARG A 3 14.00 -22.21 -9.95
C ARG A 3 13.77 -23.18 -11.11
N LYS A 4 13.10 -24.29 -10.83
CA LYS A 4 12.64 -25.23 -11.86
C LYS A 4 11.45 -24.64 -12.61
N CYS A 5 11.31 -24.96 -13.88
CA CYS A 5 10.12 -24.71 -14.67
C CYS A 5 8.92 -25.39 -14.02
N PHE A 6 7.90 -24.64 -13.65
CA PHE A 6 6.68 -25.21 -13.04
C PHE A 6 5.81 -25.98 -14.05
N ILE A 7 6.06 -25.81 -15.36
CA ILE A 7 5.27 -26.44 -16.43
C ILE A 7 5.77 -27.86 -16.70
N CYS A 8 7.08 -28.05 -16.92
CA CYS A 8 7.67 -29.35 -17.25
C CYS A 8 8.71 -29.86 -16.23
N ASN A 9 8.80 -29.22 -15.07
CA ASN A 9 9.73 -29.53 -13.97
C ASN A 9 11.24 -29.49 -14.34
N SER A 10 11.57 -28.90 -15.49
CA SER A 10 12.94 -28.77 -15.99
C SER A 10 13.73 -27.71 -15.22
N ALA A 11 14.98 -27.99 -14.89
CA ALA A 11 15.88 -27.00 -14.28
C ALA A 11 16.59 -26.10 -15.32
N LYS A 12 16.38 -26.33 -16.62
CA LYS A 12 17.11 -25.65 -17.71
C LYS A 12 16.51 -24.31 -18.14
N HIS A 13 15.24 -24.06 -17.81
CA HIS A 13 14.52 -22.84 -18.17
C HIS A 13 13.48 -22.51 -17.11
N LEU A 14 12.96 -21.28 -17.14
CA LEU A 14 11.85 -20.84 -16.31
C LEU A 14 10.53 -21.02 -17.05
N GLY A 15 9.42 -21.16 -16.31
CA GLY A 15 8.11 -21.50 -16.89
C GLY A 15 7.63 -20.55 -17.99
N TYR A 16 7.99 -19.27 -17.97
CA TYR A 16 7.59 -18.32 -19.03
C TYR A 16 8.26 -18.59 -20.39
N ASN A 17 9.39 -19.32 -20.40
CA ASN A 17 10.14 -19.72 -21.59
C ASN A 17 10.04 -21.25 -21.81
N CYS A 18 9.02 -21.90 -21.25
CA CYS A 18 8.83 -23.32 -21.48
C CYS A 18 8.42 -23.56 -22.94
N PRO A 19 9.13 -24.44 -23.68
CA PRO A 19 8.76 -24.79 -25.05
C PRO A 19 7.47 -25.61 -25.12
N GLU A 20 6.98 -26.14 -23.99
CA GLU A 20 5.65 -26.76 -23.92
C GLU A 20 4.59 -25.66 -23.89
N VAL A 21 3.80 -25.60 -24.98
CA VAL A 21 2.64 -24.72 -25.13
C VAL A 21 1.69 -24.93 -23.96
N LYS A 22 1.20 -23.83 -23.37
CA LYS A 22 0.23 -23.83 -22.26
C LYS A 22 -0.86 -24.86 -22.52
N LYS A 23 -0.86 -25.95 -21.75
CA LYS A 23 -2.10 -26.72 -21.56
C LYS A 23 -3.05 -25.76 -20.86
N GLU A 24 -4.04 -25.27 -21.58
CA GLU A 24 -5.22 -24.70 -20.95
C GLU A 24 -5.75 -25.81 -20.04
N SER A 25 -5.52 -25.68 -18.75
CA SER A 25 -6.18 -26.52 -17.78
C SER A 25 -7.66 -26.22 -17.90
N GLU A 26 -8.43 -27.18 -18.40
CA GLU A 26 -9.87 -27.20 -18.18
C GLU A 26 -10.06 -27.11 -16.66
N HIS A 27 -10.35 -25.91 -16.18
CA HIS A 27 -10.68 -25.71 -14.77
C HIS A 27 -11.99 -26.44 -14.53
N GLU A 28 -11.92 -27.59 -13.86
CA GLU A 28 -13.05 -28.08 -13.10
C GLU A 28 -13.46 -26.95 -12.15
N LYS A 29 -14.69 -26.44 -12.33
CA LYS A 29 -15.23 -25.34 -11.53
C LYS A 29 -15.20 -25.76 -10.06
N PRO A 30 -14.48 -25.06 -9.17
CA PRO A 30 -14.68 -25.27 -7.75
C PRO A 30 -16.09 -24.79 -7.37
N SER A 31 -16.85 -25.67 -6.74
CA SER A 31 -18.16 -25.39 -6.17
C SER A 31 -18.05 -24.37 -5.02
N ASP A 32 -18.90 -23.35 -5.04
CA ASP A 32 -19.33 -22.49 -3.92
C ASP A 32 -18.24 -21.95 -2.97
N PHE A 33 -17.23 -21.30 -3.53
CA PHE A 33 -16.63 -20.18 -2.81
C PHE A 33 -17.12 -18.89 -3.44
N GLU A 34 -17.84 -18.07 -2.66
CA GLU A 34 -18.10 -16.67 -2.98
C GLU A 34 -16.75 -15.95 -3.06
N VAL A 35 -16.10 -16.02 -4.22
CA VAL A 35 -14.93 -15.19 -4.53
C VAL A 35 -15.45 -13.77 -4.62
N GLN A 36 -15.33 -13.03 -3.52
CA GLN A 36 -15.61 -11.61 -3.49
C GLN A 36 -14.52 -10.90 -4.30
N THR A 37 -14.74 -10.79 -5.61
CA THR A 37 -13.85 -10.06 -6.50
C THR A 37 -14.04 -8.57 -6.25
N TYR A 38 -13.08 -7.94 -5.59
CA TYR A 38 -13.04 -6.49 -5.48
C TYR A 38 -12.62 -5.92 -6.83
N PHE A 39 -13.54 -5.24 -7.51
CA PHE A 39 -13.22 -4.46 -8.69
C PHE A 39 -12.43 -3.23 -8.23
N ALA A 40 -11.23 -3.03 -8.79
CA ALA A 40 -10.53 -1.76 -8.66
C ALA A 40 -11.40 -0.71 -9.36
N VAL A 41 -12.07 0.14 -8.57
CA VAL A 41 -12.78 1.30 -9.11
C VAL A 41 -11.70 2.16 -9.79
N PRO A 42 -11.80 2.44 -11.10
CA PRO A 42 -10.89 3.34 -11.76
C PRO A 42 -11.18 4.76 -11.25
N GLN A 43 -10.63 5.11 -10.09
CA GLN A 43 -10.69 6.46 -9.57
C GLN A 43 -9.84 7.34 -10.48
N LYS A 44 -10.50 8.21 -11.24
CA LYS A 44 -9.91 9.21 -12.14
C LYS A 44 -9.15 10.34 -11.41
N GLY A 45 -8.65 10.10 -10.20
CA GLY A 45 -7.95 11.11 -9.41
C GLY A 45 -7.54 10.59 -8.04
N LEU A 46 -6.68 11.35 -7.36
CA LEU A 46 -6.37 11.11 -5.95
C LEU A 46 -7.67 11.26 -5.13
N PRO A 47 -7.98 10.32 -4.21
CA PRO A 47 -9.17 10.41 -3.37
C PRO A 47 -8.98 11.49 -2.30
N LEU A 48 -9.09 12.76 -2.70
CA LEU A 48 -8.99 13.90 -1.81
C LEU A 48 -10.37 14.31 -1.29
N LYS A 49 -10.44 14.77 -0.05
CA LYS A 49 -11.65 15.30 0.57
C LYS A 49 -11.31 16.49 1.46
N ASP A 50 -12.10 17.54 1.36
CA ASP A 50 -11.97 18.68 2.26
C ASP A 50 -12.54 18.33 3.64
N ILE A 51 -11.73 18.56 4.66
CA ILE A 51 -12.07 18.35 6.06
C ILE A 51 -11.79 19.63 6.85
N THR A 52 -12.55 19.86 7.91
CA THR A 52 -12.31 20.96 8.84
C THR A 52 -11.57 20.44 10.07
N LEU A 53 -10.41 21.03 10.36
CA LEU A 53 -9.61 20.74 11.55
C LEU A 53 -9.39 22.06 12.32
N GLY A 54 -9.97 22.16 13.51
CA GLY A 54 -10.07 23.44 14.22
C GLY A 54 -10.92 24.43 13.43
N ASP A 55 -10.35 25.59 13.11
CA ASP A 55 -10.96 26.65 12.30
C ASP A 55 -10.53 26.60 10.82
N LYS A 56 -9.75 25.59 10.41
CA LYS A 56 -9.18 25.51 9.05
C LYS A 56 -9.80 24.40 8.24
N THR A 57 -10.06 24.70 6.97
CA THR A 57 -10.42 23.67 5.98
C THR A 57 -9.17 23.26 5.21
N ILE A 58 -8.89 21.96 5.17
CA ILE A 58 -7.74 21.37 4.49
C ILE A 58 -8.20 20.23 3.57
N SER A 59 -7.52 20.05 2.44
CA SER A 59 -7.74 18.90 1.56
C SER A 59 -6.90 17.73 2.04
N ALA A 60 -7.55 16.60 2.33
CA ALA A 60 -6.93 15.41 2.89
C ALA A 60 -7.07 14.20 1.96
N LEU A 61 -6.03 13.38 1.85
CA LEU A 61 -6.07 12.10 1.15
C LEU A 61 -6.83 11.07 1.98
N ILE A 62 -7.79 10.39 1.36
CA ILE A 62 -8.48 9.24 1.94
C ILE A 62 -7.63 7.99 1.70
N ASP A 63 -6.84 7.62 2.71
CA ASP A 63 -6.05 6.40 2.73
C ASP A 63 -6.70 5.36 3.64
N THR A 64 -7.44 4.42 3.05
CA THR A 64 -8.08 3.31 3.77
C THR A 64 -7.09 2.23 4.22
N GLY A 65 -5.83 2.29 3.76
CA GLY A 65 -4.75 1.38 4.17
C GLY A 65 -4.01 1.84 5.43
N SER A 66 -4.26 3.06 5.90
CA SER A 66 -3.66 3.60 7.12
C SER A 66 -4.61 3.50 8.31
N SER A 67 -4.07 3.11 9.46
CA SER A 67 -4.77 3.16 10.75
C SER A 67 -4.59 4.48 11.50
N VAL A 68 -3.76 5.38 10.98
CA VAL A 68 -3.42 6.66 11.60
C VAL A 68 -3.61 7.80 10.62
N ASN A 69 -3.99 8.97 11.15
CA ASN A 69 -4.04 10.20 10.37
C ASN A 69 -2.68 10.91 10.45
N LEU A 70 -2.16 11.32 9.29
CA LEU A 70 -0.93 12.08 9.19
C LEU A 70 -1.26 13.52 8.79
N ILE A 71 -0.72 14.45 9.55
CA ILE A 71 -0.83 15.89 9.27
C ILE A 71 0.59 16.38 9.04
N HIS A 72 0.82 17.07 7.93
CA HIS A 72 2.13 17.65 7.65
C HIS A 72 2.43 18.77 8.65
N GLU A 73 3.69 18.89 9.05
CA GLU A 73 4.10 19.80 10.14
C GLU A 73 3.73 21.26 9.84
N ASP A 74 3.81 21.69 8.59
CA ASP A 74 3.47 23.05 8.16
C ASP A 74 1.97 23.38 8.27
N VAL A 75 1.09 22.38 8.11
CA VAL A 75 -0.36 22.49 8.31
C VAL A 75 -0.64 22.50 9.81
N ASN A 76 0.04 21.63 10.54
CA ASN A 76 -0.14 21.46 11.97
C ASN A 76 0.26 22.71 12.79
N ILE A 77 1.40 23.35 12.46
CA ILE A 77 1.84 24.63 13.07
C ILE A 77 0.78 25.75 12.91
N LYS A 78 -0.02 25.67 11.84
CA LYS A 78 -1.08 26.64 11.59
C LYS A 78 -2.35 26.36 12.41
N ILE A 79 -2.51 25.18 13.00
CA ILE A 79 -3.76 24.73 13.64
C ILE A 79 -3.62 24.66 15.15
N VAL A 80 -2.48 24.19 15.66
CA VAL A 80 -2.26 23.97 17.10
C VAL A 80 -1.10 24.85 17.57
N ASP A 81 -1.23 25.43 18.76
CA ASP A 81 -0.17 26.21 19.39
C ASP A 81 1.08 25.35 19.63
N GLN A 82 2.25 25.85 19.21
CA GLN A 82 3.52 25.12 19.26
C GLN A 82 3.89 24.66 20.68
N GLN A 83 3.40 25.36 21.71
CA GLN A 83 3.69 25.07 23.11
C GLN A 83 3.06 23.75 23.62
N MET A 84 2.09 23.18 22.90
CA MET A 84 1.49 21.88 23.23
C MET A 84 2.19 20.68 22.56
N PHE A 85 3.25 20.89 21.79
CA PHE A 85 3.93 19.79 21.10
C PHE A 85 4.96 19.08 21.97
N PHE A 86 4.65 17.85 22.31
CA PHE A 86 5.65 16.88 22.72
C PHE A 86 6.23 16.22 21.47
N LYS A 87 7.55 16.34 21.25
CA LYS A 87 8.27 15.57 20.22
C LYS A 87 8.27 14.09 20.60
N LYS A 88 7.19 13.39 20.27
CA LYS A 88 7.13 11.93 20.31
C LYS A 88 7.31 11.40 18.90
N CYS A 89 8.46 10.79 18.63
CA CYS A 89 8.72 10.14 17.35
C CYS A 89 8.16 8.72 17.41
N ASN A 90 7.01 8.50 16.80
CA ASN A 90 6.48 7.15 16.61
C ASN A 90 7.04 6.58 15.31
N ILE A 91 7.45 5.31 15.33
CA ILE A 91 7.85 4.60 14.12
C ILE A 91 6.59 4.16 13.40
N LEU A 92 6.43 4.61 12.15
CA LEU A 92 5.28 4.31 11.30
C LEU A 92 5.75 3.54 10.07
N SER A 93 4.99 2.51 9.69
CA SER A 93 5.23 1.79 8.44
C SER A 93 4.96 2.69 7.23
N GLY A 94 5.77 2.57 6.18
CA GLY A 94 5.52 3.28 4.92
C GLY A 94 6.00 4.74 4.84
N ILE A 95 6.53 5.32 5.93
CA ILE A 95 7.05 6.71 5.98
C ILE A 95 8.53 6.82 5.53
N GLY A 96 9.14 5.72 5.07
CA GLY A 96 10.56 5.67 4.72
C GLY A 96 11.44 5.40 5.95
N LYS A 97 12.77 5.41 5.77
CA LYS A 97 13.69 5.03 6.84
C LYS A 97 13.69 6.09 7.94
N SER A 98 13.41 5.67 9.16
CA SER A 98 13.78 6.40 10.37
C SER A 98 15.31 6.40 10.46
N HIS A 99 15.94 7.53 10.13
CA HIS A 99 17.33 7.75 10.52
C HIS A 99 17.33 7.89 12.05
N SER A 100 17.77 6.85 12.74
CA SER A 100 18.25 6.97 14.11
C SER A 100 19.51 7.84 14.05
N GLY A 101 19.32 9.16 14.12
CA GLY A 101 20.40 10.12 14.26
C GLY A 101 20.92 10.10 15.70
N ASP A 102 21.69 9.07 16.02
CA ASP A 102 22.83 9.19 16.93
C ASP A 102 24.07 9.05 16.05
N GLU A 103 24.58 10.15 15.52
CA GLU A 103 26.01 10.43 15.34
C GLU A 103 26.22 11.83 14.75
N ARG A 104 26.71 12.72 15.64
CA ARG A 104 27.42 14.00 15.46
C ARG A 104 26.63 15.26 15.08
#